data_AF-A0A7I9VK24-F1
#
_entry.id   AF-A0A7I9VK24-F1
#
_cell.length_a   1.000
_cell.length_b   1.000
_cell.length_c   1.000
_cell.angle_alpha   90.00
_cell.angle_beta   90.00
_cell.angle_gamma   90.00
#
_symmetry.space_group_name_H-M   'P 1'
#
loop_
_entity.id
_entity.type
_entity.pdbx_description
1 polymer ?
#
loop_
_entity_poly.entity_id
_entity_poly.type
_entity_poly.pdbx_seq_one_letter_code
_entity_poly.pdbx_strand_id
1 'polypeptide(L)'
;MVDLAAARDDRRLRDYRSRLGTVQETNRKALARLFQSGVIFSRAGARLGRDLLLAHQHLTKVADLLGRLADLDRGLGRDSEAEALYAQVQSLLARTSELSARSDGLLARER
;
A
#
# COMPACT_ATOMS: atom_id res chain seq x y z
N MET A 1 31.80 9.80 12.73
CA MET A 1 30.63 10.10 13.58
C MET A 1 29.41 9.61 12.79
N VAL A 2 28.65 8.64 13.29
CA VAL A 2 27.49 8.06 12.56
C VAL A 2 26.29 8.97 12.81
N ASP A 3 25.63 9.43 11.73
CA ASP A 3 24.37 10.17 11.84
C ASP A 3 23.22 9.17 12.12
N LEU A 4 22.75 9.19 13.37
CA LEU A 4 21.64 8.35 13.83
C LEU A 4 20.30 8.75 13.22
N ALA A 5 20.12 10.00 12.81
CA ALA A 5 18.88 10.46 12.19
C ALA A 5 18.74 9.89 10.77
N ALA A 6 19.79 10.03 9.96
CA ALA A 6 19.86 9.41 8.63
C ALA A 6 19.64 7.88 8.67
N ALA A 7 20.29 7.19 9.61
CA ALA A 7 20.14 5.75 9.75
C ALA A 7 18.70 5.30 10.14
N ARG A 8 18.00 6.10 10.95
CA ARG A 8 16.59 5.85 11.33
C ARG A 8 15.65 6.07 10.15
N ASP A 9 15.89 7.10 9.36
CA ASP A 9 15.11 7.42 8.18
C ASP A 9 15.24 6.35 7.10
N ASP A 10 16.47 5.94 6.81
CA ASP A 10 16.77 4.84 5.90
C ASP A 10 16.05 3.56 6.32
N ARG A 11 16.03 3.27 7.63
CA ARG A 11 15.30 2.13 8.17
C ARG A 11 13.79 2.29 7.96
N ARG A 12 13.23 3.46 8.28
CA ARG A 12 11.80 3.74 8.12
C ARG A 12 11.37 3.59 6.66
N LEU A 13 12.15 4.12 5.72
CA LEU A 13 11.91 3.99 4.29
C LEU A 13 11.92 2.53 3.84
N ARG A 14 12.90 1.74 4.29
CA ARG A 14 12.96 0.29 4.02
C ARG A 14 11.74 -0.45 4.57
N ASP A 15 11.32 -0.13 5.79
CA ASP A 15 10.16 -0.77 6.43
C ASP A 15 8.87 -0.48 5.64
N TYR A 16 8.65 0.75 5.20
CA TYR A 16 7.49 1.08 4.35
C TYR A 16 7.56 0.44 2.97
N ARG A 17 8.74 0.34 2.34
CA ARG A 17 8.92 -0.37 1.06
C ARG A 17 8.61 -1.86 1.19
N SER A 18 9.07 -2.50 2.26
CA SER A 18 8.75 -3.90 2.57
C SER A 18 7.25 -4.11 2.77
N ARG A 19 6.61 -3.21 3.54
CA ARG A 19 5.17 -3.23 3.75
C ARG A 19 4.38 -3.02 2.45
N LEU A 20 4.79 -2.08 1.60
CA LEU A 20 4.19 -1.86 0.28
C LEU A 20 4.22 -3.14 -0.54
N GLY A 21 5.37 -3.80 -0.65
CA GLY A 21 5.51 -5.05 -1.41
C GLY A 21 4.59 -6.16 -0.89
N THR A 22 4.46 -6.29 0.43
CA THR A 22 3.54 -7.24 1.06
C THR A 22 2.08 -6.97 0.68
N VAL A 23 1.64 -5.71 0.77
CA VAL A 23 0.25 -5.35 0.48
C VAL A 23 -0.06 -5.44 -1.03
N GLN A 24 0.90 -5.09 -1.89
CA GLN A 24 0.79 -5.29 -3.34
C GLN A 24 0.58 -6.75 -3.69
N GLU A 25 1.38 -7.64 -3.09
CA GLU A 25 1.27 -9.07 -3.34
C GLU A 25 -0.07 -9.64 -2.89
N THR A 26 -0.58 -9.23 -1.72
CA THR A 26 -1.90 -9.60 -1.24
C THR A 26 -3.02 -9.13 -2.17
N ASN A 27 -2.99 -7.85 -2.59
CA ASN A 27 -3.99 -7.29 -3.51
C ASN A 27 -3.97 -8.02 -4.87
N ARG A 28 -2.78 -8.31 -5.40
CA ARG A 28 -2.59 -9.07 -6.65
C ARG A 28 -3.17 -10.48 -6.55
N LYS A 29 -2.93 -11.19 -5.45
CA LYS A 29 -3.51 -12.52 -5.19
C LYS A 29 -5.02 -12.48 -5.09
N ALA A 30 -5.59 -11.48 -4.40
CA ALA A 30 -7.03 -11.31 -4.30
C ALA A 30 -7.69 -11.07 -5.67
N LEU A 31 -7.10 -10.21 -6.50
CA LEU A 31 -7.54 -10.00 -7.89
C LEU A 31 -7.46 -11.30 -8.68
N ALA A 32 -6.33 -12.00 -8.68
CA ALA A 32 -6.16 -13.26 -9.40
C ALA A 32 -7.24 -14.29 -9.01
N ARG A 33 -7.51 -14.43 -7.71
CA ARG A 33 -8.56 -15.32 -7.19
C ARG A 33 -9.95 -14.90 -7.64
N LEU A 34 -10.28 -13.61 -7.61
CA LEU A 34 -11.57 -13.08 -8.06
C LEU A 34 -11.84 -13.39 -9.54
N PHE A 35 -10.83 -13.30 -10.39
CA PHE A 35 -10.93 -13.66 -11.81
C PHE A 35 -11.02 -15.19 -12.00
N GLN A 36 -10.14 -15.96 -11.35
CA GLN A 36 -10.08 -17.41 -11.50
C GLN A 36 -11.35 -18.12 -11.01
N SER A 37 -12.00 -17.62 -9.96
CA SER A 37 -13.23 -18.22 -9.44
C SER A 37 -14.48 -17.85 -10.25
N GLY A 38 -14.39 -16.91 -11.20
CA GLY A 38 -15.55 -16.38 -11.92
C GLY A 38 -16.50 -15.51 -11.05
N VAL A 39 -16.20 -15.32 -9.76
CA VAL A 39 -17.02 -14.51 -8.84
C VAL A 39 -17.14 -13.07 -9.34
N ILE A 40 -16.17 -12.58 -10.12
CA ILE A 40 -16.20 -11.26 -10.75
C ILE A 40 -17.48 -10.97 -11.54
N PHE A 41 -18.12 -12.00 -12.11
CA PHE A 41 -19.35 -11.86 -12.88
C PHE A 41 -20.61 -11.68 -12.01
N SER A 42 -20.49 -11.85 -10.70
CA SER A 42 -21.55 -11.52 -9.75
C SER A 42 -21.54 -10.03 -9.40
N ARG A 43 -22.68 -9.50 -8.93
CA ARG A 43 -22.76 -8.12 -8.42
C ARG A 43 -21.80 -7.88 -7.25
N ALA A 44 -21.67 -8.87 -6.35
CA ALA A 44 -20.77 -8.79 -5.21
C ALA A 44 -19.30 -8.78 -5.65
N GLY A 45 -18.92 -9.66 -6.58
CA GLY A 45 -17.58 -9.72 -7.15
C GLY A 45 -17.20 -8.51 -7.98
N ALA A 46 -18.13 -7.91 -8.72
CA ALA A 46 -17.88 -6.67 -9.45
C ALA A 46 -17.61 -5.48 -8.50
N ARG A 47 -18.35 -5.39 -7.39
CA ARG A 47 -18.06 -4.42 -6.33
C ARG A 47 -16.68 -4.70 -5.72
N LEU A 48 -16.36 -5.97 -5.51
CA LEU A 48 -15.08 -6.36 -4.95
C LEU A 48 -13.90 -6.01 -5.85
N GLY A 49 -14.03 -6.28 -7.15
CA GLY A 49 -13.03 -5.90 -8.14
C GLY A 49 -12.75 -4.41 -8.14
N ARG A 50 -13.80 -3.58 -8.01
CA ARG A 50 -13.63 -2.12 -7.88
C ARG A 50 -12.83 -1.74 -6.63
N ASP A 51 -13.14 -2.34 -5.48
CA ASP A 51 -12.45 -2.07 -4.22
C ASP A 51 -10.96 -2.48 -4.31
N LEU A 52 -10.68 -3.63 -4.94
CA LEU A 52 -9.31 -4.11 -5.18
C LEU A 52 -8.54 -3.23 -6.18
N LEU A 53 -9.19 -2.72 -7.22
CA LEU A 53 -8.57 -1.78 -8.16
C LEU A 53 -8.30 -0.42 -7.51
N LEU A 54 -9.19 0.07 -6.65
CA LEU A 54 -8.94 1.28 -5.86
C LEU A 54 -7.76 1.08 -4.90
N ALA A 55 -7.68 -0.08 -4.26
CA ALA A 55 -6.52 -0.47 -3.45
C ALA A 55 -5.23 -0.48 -4.29
N HIS A 56 -5.26 -0.99 -5.52
CA HIS A 56 -4.11 -0.94 -6.44
C HIS A 56 -3.68 0.51 -6.75
N GLN A 57 -4.62 1.41 -7.02
CA GLN A 57 -4.31 2.83 -7.26
C GLN A 57 -3.65 3.50 -6.06
N HIS A 58 -4.12 3.22 -4.83
CA HIS A 58 -3.46 3.70 -3.62
C HIS A 58 -2.02 3.19 -3.51
N LEU A 59 -1.77 1.91 -3.83
CA LEU A 59 -0.44 1.31 -3.77
C LEU A 59 0.53 1.94 -4.78
N THR A 60 0.07 2.25 -5.99
CA THR A 60 0.85 3.01 -6.97
C THR A 60 1.18 4.41 -6.45
N LYS A 61 0.23 5.08 -5.78
CA LYS A 61 0.49 6.38 -5.17
C LYS A 61 1.48 6.29 -4.00
N VAL A 62 1.43 5.24 -3.20
CA VAL A 62 2.42 4.99 -2.14
C VAL A 62 3.82 4.79 -2.73
N ALA A 63 3.95 4.06 -3.83
CA ALA A 63 5.25 3.88 -4.51
C ALA A 63 5.85 5.23 -4.94
N ASP A 64 5.05 6.10 -5.55
CA ASP A 64 5.44 7.48 -5.92
C ASP A 64 5.89 8.30 -4.70
N LEU A 65 5.12 8.28 -3.61
CA LEU A 65 5.48 8.99 -2.37
C LEU A 65 6.77 8.47 -1.74
N LEU A 66 7.02 7.15 -1.77
CA LEU A 66 8.26 6.54 -1.27
C LEU A 66 9.46 6.82 -2.19
N GLY A 67 9.24 7.03 -3.49
CA GLY A 67 10.24 7.55 -4.41
C GLY A 67 10.65 8.97 -4.02
N ARG A 68 9.66 9.86 -3.87
CA ARG A 68 9.89 11.25 -3.42
C ARG A 68 10.60 11.33 -2.07
N LEU A 69 10.27 10.46 -1.13
CA LEU A 69 10.95 10.37 0.17
C LEU A 69 12.41 9.94 0.05
N ALA A 70 12.74 9.09 -0.92
CA ALA A 70 14.11 8.65 -1.16
C ALA A 70 14.98 9.74 -1.80
N ASP A 71 14.35 10.58 -2.63
CA ASP A 71 15.02 11.69 -3.32
C ASP A 71 15.07 12.97 -2.45
N LEU A 72 14.38 12.98 -1.31
CA LEU A 72 14.31 14.16 -0.44
C LEU A 72 15.61 14.35 0.33
N ASP A 73 16.35 15.41 0.02
CA ASP A 73 17.47 15.86 0.84
C ASP A 73 16.96 16.52 2.14
N ARG A 74 17.03 15.75 3.23
CA ARG A 74 16.58 16.15 4.58
C ARG A 74 17.56 17.11 5.26
N GLY A 75 18.81 17.23 4.78
CA GLY A 75 19.82 18.15 5.31
C GLY A 75 19.46 19.64 5.17
N LEU A 76 18.46 19.95 4.34
CA LEU A 76 17.97 21.31 4.07
C LEU A 76 16.74 21.70 4.93
N GLY A 77 16.51 21.05 6.07
CA GLY A 77 15.41 21.39 6.98
C GLY A 77 14.02 20.98 6.46
N ARG A 78 13.95 19.97 5.57
CA ARG A 78 12.71 19.45 4.98
C ARG A 78 12.05 18.35 5.80
N ASP A 79 12.29 18.35 7.11
CA ASP A 79 11.80 17.29 7.99
C ASP A 79 10.27 17.24 8.08
N SER A 80 9.64 18.42 8.13
CA SER A 80 8.18 18.55 8.14
C SER A 80 7.54 18.01 6.85
N GLU A 81 8.19 18.21 5.71
CA GLU A 81 7.72 17.68 4.42
C GLU A 81 7.77 16.15 4.41
N ALA A 82 8.89 15.56 4.85
CA ALA A 82 9.00 14.11 4.91
C ALA A 82 8.04 13.48 5.93
N GLU A 83 7.81 14.09 7.09
CA GLU A 83 6.79 13.59 8.02
C GLU A 83 5.39 13.63 7.41
N ALA A 84 5.05 14.70 6.66
CA ALA A 84 3.78 14.78 5.94
C ALA A 84 3.67 13.69 4.84
N LEU A 85 4.76 13.38 4.14
CA LEU A 85 4.80 12.31 3.15
C LEU A 85 4.63 10.93 3.81
N TYR A 86 5.32 10.67 4.92
CA TYR A 86 5.17 9.42 5.67
C TYR A 86 3.76 9.23 6.23
N ALA A 87 3.12 10.30 6.73
CA ALA A 87 1.74 10.25 7.18
C ALA A 87 0.77 9.87 6.05
N GLN A 88 0.98 10.42 4.85
CA GLN A 88 0.20 10.05 3.66
C GLN A 88 0.42 8.58 3.27
N VAL A 89 1.66 8.11 3.24
CA VAL A 89 1.99 6.70 2.98
C VAL A 89 1.26 5.79 3.97
N GLN A 90 1.33 6.10 5.27
CA GLN A 90 0.67 5.31 6.30
C GLN A 90 -0.85 5.28 6.13
N SER A 91 -1.47 6.42 5.84
CA SER A 91 -2.91 6.52 5.62
C SER A 91 -3.37 5.67 4.43
N LEU A 92 -2.65 5.75 3.30
CA LEU A 92 -2.96 4.98 2.10
C LEU A 92 -2.76 3.47 2.32
N LEU A 93 -1.67 3.06 2.98
CA LEU A 93 -1.44 1.65 3.30
C LEU A 93 -2.50 1.09 4.26
N ALA A 94 -2.96 1.88 5.24
CA ALA A 94 -4.05 1.48 6.13
C ALA A 94 -5.37 1.26 5.37
N ARG A 95 -5.79 2.24 4.56
CA ARG A 95 -7.00 2.14 3.72
C ARG A 95 -6.96 0.96 2.76
N THR A 96 -5.80 0.70 2.15
CA THR A 96 -5.60 -0.41 1.23
C THR A 96 -5.69 -1.76 1.94
N SER A 97 -5.12 -1.86 3.14
CA SER A 97 -5.20 -3.08 3.96
C SER A 97 -6.65 -3.40 4.33
N GLU A 98 -7.45 -2.39 4.68
CA GLU A 98 -8.88 -2.55 4.98
C GLU A 98 -9.71 -2.98 3.76
N LEU A 99 -9.46 -2.38 2.59
CA LEU A 99 -10.10 -2.80 1.33
C LEU A 99 -9.76 -4.26 0.99
N SER A 100 -8.49 -4.65 1.14
CA SER A 100 -8.03 -6.00 0.84
C SER A 100 -8.58 -7.03 1.83
N ALA A 101 -8.62 -6.72 3.14
CA ALA A 101 -9.16 -7.63 4.17
C ALA A 101 -10.66 -7.90 4.00
N ARG A 102 -11.45 -6.89 3.62
CA ARG A 102 -12.87 -7.07 3.26
C ARG A 102 -13.05 -8.02 2.07
N SER A 103 -12.04 -8.11 1.21
CA SER A 103 -12.04 -8.99 0.05
C SER A 103 -11.82 -10.44 0.39
N ASP A 104 -10.89 -10.72 1.29
CA ASP A 104 -10.62 -12.07 1.74
C ASP A 104 -11.84 -12.69 2.45
N GLY A 105 -12.56 -11.89 3.26
CA GLY A 105 -13.75 -12.36 3.97
C GLY A 105 -14.92 -12.75 3.06
N LEU A 106 -15.07 -12.12 1.90
CA LEU A 106 -16.11 -12.47 0.91
C LEU A 106 -15.69 -13.67 0.06
N LEU A 107 -14.42 -13.69 -0.41
CA LEU A 107 -13.89 -14.81 -1.18
C LEU A 107 -13.80 -16.12 -0.37
N ALA A 108 -13.73 -16.03 0.97
CA ALA A 108 -13.76 -17.20 1.84
C ALA A 108 -15.18 -17.78 2.05
N ARG A 109 -16.24 -16.99 1.82
CA ARG A 109 -17.65 -17.41 2.00
C ARG A 109 -18.27 -18.04 0.75
N GLU A 110 -17.69 -17.81 -0.42
CA GLU A 110 -18.11 -18.39 -1.70
C GLU A 110 -17.44 -19.76 -1.99
N ARG A 111 -16.74 -20.33 -1.00
CA ARG A 111 -16.20 -21.70 -1.01
C ARG A 111 -17.15 -22.64 -0.32
#